data_AF-A0A7S4AMF3-F1
#
_entry.id   AF-A0A7S4AMF3-F1
#
_cell.length_a   1.000
_cell.length_b   1.000
_cell.length_c   1.000
_cell.angle_alpha   90.00
_cell.angle_beta   90.00
_cell.angle_gamma   90.00
#
_symmetry.space_group_name_H-M   'P 1'
#
loop_
_entity.id
_entity.type
_entity.pdbx_description
1 polymer ?
#
loop_
_entity_poly.entity_id
_entity_poly.type
_entity_poly.pdbx_seq_one_letter_code
_entity_poly.pdbx_strand_id
1 'polypeptide(L)'
;MAFGLTSAAIAEFAAKPFIRHALACPRKELSVRSFFFGIDCAAPNLPDLLGDGKVEKEMAPFWYSGHEEYDKLCCSFKDVIREAGRNELPTDEEWGTIDGRFARILLCDQLSRNCFRGTEEAFLYDGVALDLAKEMSLEALSSTTSSDKIPGMYAYILALPLMHSESIPDHELCLDLLKWGKERSPNLNWELNKGFVLQHTEVLQKFGHYPHRNSKKGRATTPEEENWLASPDCPVWAKSQ
;
A
#
# COMPACT_ATOMS: atom_id res chain seq x y z
N MET A 1 11.18 -15.39 9.06
CA MET A 1 10.31 -15.88 10.16
C MET A 1 8.99 -15.13 10.06
N ALA A 2 7.94 -15.78 9.56
CA ALA A 2 6.60 -15.20 9.57
C ALA A 2 5.99 -15.49 10.95
N PHE A 3 6.09 -14.51 11.86
CA PHE A 3 5.20 -14.51 13.02
C PHE A 3 3.82 -14.13 12.48
N GLY A 4 2.93 -15.12 12.37
CA GLY A 4 1.56 -14.89 11.92
C GLY A 4 0.83 -13.91 12.83
N LEU A 5 -0.06 -13.10 12.26
CA LEU A 5 -0.92 -12.21 13.01
C LEU A 5 -1.90 -13.02 13.87
N THR A 6 -2.08 -12.64 15.14
CA THR A 6 -2.96 -13.35 16.09
C THR A 6 -4.12 -12.47 16.53
N SER A 7 -5.26 -13.07 16.88
CA SER A 7 -6.40 -12.36 17.49
C SER A 7 -6.01 -11.51 18.69
N ALA A 8 -5.09 -11.99 19.54
CA ALA A 8 -4.62 -11.24 20.70
C ALA A 8 -3.87 -9.95 20.30
N ALA A 9 -2.99 -10.03 19.31
CA ALA A 9 -2.28 -8.86 18.78
C ALA A 9 -3.25 -7.86 18.11
N ILE A 10 -4.28 -8.36 17.41
CA ILE A 10 -5.31 -7.51 16.79
C ILE A 10 -6.15 -6.82 17.87
N ALA A 11 -6.52 -7.53 18.95
CA ALA A 11 -7.26 -6.95 20.06
C ALA A 11 -6.46 -5.85 20.78
N GLU A 12 -5.15 -6.06 20.99
CA GLU A 12 -4.25 -5.05 21.55
C GLU A 12 -4.14 -3.82 20.64
N PHE A 13 -3.95 -4.04 19.33
CA PHE A 13 -3.94 -3.00 18.32
C PHE A 13 -5.24 -2.18 18.33
N ALA A 14 -6.40 -2.85 18.29
CA ALA A 14 -7.72 -2.22 18.34
C ALA A 14 -8.00 -1.50 19.67
N ALA A 15 -7.30 -1.86 20.75
CA ALA A 15 -7.44 -1.21 22.06
C ALA A 15 -6.71 0.12 22.16
N LYS A 16 -5.73 0.41 21.28
CA LYS A 16 -4.97 1.67 21.29
C LYS A 16 -5.92 2.87 21.12
N PRO A 17 -5.81 3.95 21.92
CA PRO A 17 -6.75 5.07 21.88
C PRO A 17 -6.93 5.72 20.50
N PHE A 18 -5.82 5.95 19.78
CA PHE A 18 -5.84 6.53 18.44
C PHE A 18 -6.43 5.57 17.39
N ILE A 19 -6.29 4.25 17.57
CA ILE A 19 -6.95 3.25 16.71
C ILE A 19 -8.46 3.24 16.95
N ARG A 20 -8.90 3.29 18.21
CA ARG A 20 -10.34 3.42 18.52
C ARG A 20 -10.93 4.68 17.92
N HIS A 21 -10.21 5.80 18.02
CA HIS A 21 -10.62 7.04 17.37
C HIS A 21 -10.69 6.88 15.85
N ALA A 22 -9.67 6.27 15.23
CA ALA A 22 -9.64 6.05 13.79
C ALA A 22 -10.82 5.22 13.28
N LEU A 23 -11.18 4.16 14.02
CA LEU A 23 -12.33 3.31 13.70
C LEU A 23 -13.68 4.04 13.89
N ALA A 24 -13.75 5.00 14.82
CA ALA A 24 -14.94 5.82 15.05
C ALA A 24 -15.07 6.99 14.05
N CYS A 25 -13.95 7.47 13.49
CA CYS A 25 -13.86 8.61 12.59
C CYS A 25 -13.17 8.24 11.24
N PRO A 26 -13.60 7.17 10.54
CA PRO A 26 -12.83 6.60 9.43
C PRO A 26 -12.65 7.56 8.24
N ARG A 27 -13.51 8.58 8.11
CA ARG A 27 -13.47 9.58 7.03
C ARG A 27 -12.40 10.68 7.21
N LYS A 28 -11.59 10.64 8.27
CA LYS A 28 -10.48 11.60 8.46
C LYS A 28 -9.19 11.03 7.90
N GLU A 29 -8.41 11.83 7.18
CA GLU A 29 -7.14 11.37 6.59
C GLU A 29 -6.19 10.88 7.70
N LEU A 30 -6.16 11.60 8.82
CA LEU A 30 -5.38 11.27 10.01
C LEU A 30 -5.76 9.91 10.59
N SER A 31 -7.05 9.55 10.53
CA SER A 31 -7.55 8.26 11.01
C SER A 31 -7.05 7.12 10.12
N VAL A 32 -7.06 7.31 8.80
CA VAL A 32 -6.52 6.34 7.85
C VAL A 32 -5.03 6.11 8.11
N ARG A 33 -4.23 7.16 8.21
CA ARG A 33 -2.78 7.02 8.43
C ARG A 33 -2.44 6.41 9.79
N SER A 34 -3.10 6.87 10.87
CA SER A 34 -2.86 6.34 12.21
C SER A 34 -3.24 4.86 12.32
N PHE A 35 -4.33 4.46 11.65
CA PHE A 35 -4.72 3.06 11.53
C PHE A 35 -3.67 2.25 10.75
N PHE A 36 -3.30 2.71 9.56
CA PHE A 36 -2.39 1.97 8.69
C PHE A 36 -0.99 1.80 9.27
N PHE A 37 -0.43 2.84 9.89
CA PHE A 37 0.90 2.79 10.49
C PHE A 37 0.91 2.26 11.93
N GLY A 38 -0.25 2.09 12.56
CA GLY A 38 -0.35 1.59 13.93
C GLY A 38 0.26 2.49 15.00
N ILE A 39 0.43 3.78 14.69
CA ILE A 39 0.96 4.85 15.54
C ILE A 39 0.00 6.04 15.56
N ASP A 40 0.17 6.95 16.50
CA ASP A 40 -0.57 8.21 16.52
C ASP A 40 0.07 9.21 15.54
N CYS A 41 -0.54 9.40 14.37
CA CYS A 41 -0.02 10.34 13.38
C CYS A 41 -0.24 11.82 13.75
N ALA A 42 -0.93 12.12 14.86
CA ALA A 42 -1.00 13.47 15.41
C ALA A 42 0.13 13.77 16.41
N ALA A 43 0.96 12.77 16.73
CA ALA A 43 2.03 12.94 17.69
C ALA A 43 3.10 13.91 17.17
N PRO A 44 3.63 14.82 18.02
CA PRO A 44 4.61 15.82 17.59
C PRO A 44 5.95 15.22 17.16
N ASN A 45 6.24 13.98 17.57
CA ASN A 45 7.44 13.22 17.19
C ASN A 45 7.18 12.25 16.01
N LEU A 46 6.17 12.51 15.18
CA LEU A 46 5.85 11.68 14.01
C LEU A 46 7.07 11.37 13.11
N PRO A 47 7.99 12.33 12.81
CA PRO A 47 9.16 12.02 12.00
C PRO A 47 10.04 10.91 12.59
N ASP A 48 10.19 10.88 13.92
CA ASP A 48 10.97 9.85 14.62
C ASP A 48 10.24 8.50 14.58
N LEU A 49 8.92 8.51 14.78
CA LEU A 49 8.08 7.30 14.76
C LEU A 49 8.06 6.63 13.38
N LEU A 50 8.06 7.42 12.32
CA LEU A 50 8.14 6.89 10.96
C LEU A 50 9.57 6.49 10.62
N GLY A 51 10.58 7.24 11.06
CA GLY A 51 11.95 7.11 10.57
C GLY A 51 12.78 5.95 11.12
N ASP A 52 12.36 5.25 12.18
CA ASP A 52 13.18 4.24 12.88
C ASP A 52 13.07 2.80 12.33
N GLY A 53 12.21 2.57 11.32
CA GLY A 53 11.97 1.25 10.73
C GLY A 53 11.10 0.31 11.58
N LYS A 54 10.61 0.77 12.75
CA LYS A 54 9.79 -0.01 13.67
C LYS A 54 8.39 -0.22 13.13
N VAL A 55 7.85 0.79 12.46
CA VAL A 55 6.51 0.74 11.86
C VAL A 55 6.40 -0.41 10.87
N GLU A 56 7.32 -0.54 9.90
CA GLU A 56 7.24 -1.64 8.94
C GLU A 56 7.37 -3.00 9.64
N LYS A 57 8.24 -3.10 10.65
CA LYS A 57 8.45 -4.35 11.38
C LYS A 57 7.19 -4.77 12.16
N GLU A 58 6.55 -3.83 12.85
CA GLU A 58 5.36 -4.12 13.68
C GLU A 58 4.10 -4.30 12.84
N MET A 59 3.97 -3.55 11.73
CA MET A 59 2.77 -3.59 10.89
C MET A 59 2.85 -4.61 9.75
N ALA A 60 4.03 -5.12 9.38
CA ALA A 60 4.15 -6.15 8.34
C ALA A 60 3.23 -7.37 8.54
N PRO A 61 3.05 -7.94 9.75
CA PRO A 61 2.08 -9.01 9.97
C PRO A 61 0.63 -8.59 9.64
N PHE A 62 0.25 -7.35 9.97
CA PHE A 62 -1.07 -6.78 9.68
C PHE A 62 -1.30 -6.57 8.17
N TRP A 63 -0.29 -6.06 7.46
CA TRP A 63 -0.37 -5.81 6.03
C TRP A 63 -0.35 -7.09 5.19
N TYR A 64 0.44 -8.11 5.58
CA TYR A 64 0.77 -9.22 4.68
C TYR A 64 0.23 -10.60 5.09
N SER A 65 -0.21 -10.81 6.34
CA SER A 65 -0.61 -12.16 6.78
C SER A 65 -2.03 -12.55 6.38
N GLY A 66 -2.93 -11.56 6.26
CA GLY A 66 -4.37 -11.80 6.12
C GLY A 66 -4.99 -12.41 7.38
N HIS A 67 -6.02 -11.76 7.95
CA HIS A 67 -6.69 -12.28 9.14
C HIS A 67 -8.10 -11.71 9.25
N GLU A 68 -9.10 -12.55 9.46
CA GLU A 68 -10.52 -12.16 9.43
C GLU A 68 -10.84 -11.03 10.42
N GLU A 69 -10.31 -11.09 11.64
CA GLU A 69 -10.52 -10.03 12.64
C GLU A 69 -9.90 -8.68 12.23
N TYR A 70 -8.74 -8.69 11.56
CA TYR A 70 -8.13 -7.45 11.09
C TYR A 70 -8.87 -6.90 9.87
N ASP A 71 -9.29 -7.78 8.95
CA ASP A 71 -10.12 -7.41 7.81
C ASP A 71 -11.44 -6.75 8.29
N LYS A 72 -12.05 -7.25 9.38
CA LYS A 72 -13.20 -6.59 10.03
C LYS A 72 -12.91 -5.17 10.51
N LEU A 73 -11.70 -4.89 11.00
CA LEU A 73 -11.31 -3.52 11.35
C LEU A 73 -11.20 -2.64 10.09
N CYS A 74 -10.57 -3.15 9.02
CA CYS A 74 -10.49 -2.46 7.73
C CYS A 74 -11.87 -2.16 7.14
N CYS A 75 -12.87 -3.02 7.35
CA CYS A 75 -14.26 -2.78 6.94
C CYS A 75 -14.89 -1.53 7.57
N SER A 76 -14.34 -0.98 8.65
CA SER A 76 -14.77 0.30 9.21
C SER A 76 -14.52 1.47 8.25
N PHE A 77 -13.58 1.30 7.31
CA PHE A 77 -13.24 2.29 6.29
C PHE A 77 -13.98 2.08 4.97
N LYS A 78 -14.85 1.07 4.84
CA LYS A 78 -15.47 0.68 3.56
C LYS A 78 -16.11 1.84 2.78
N ASP A 79 -16.77 2.77 3.47
CA ASP A 79 -17.50 3.87 2.84
C ASP A 79 -16.53 4.94 2.34
N VAL A 80 -15.49 5.27 3.12
CA VAL A 80 -14.45 6.21 2.69
C VAL A 80 -13.53 5.60 1.62
N ILE A 81 -13.30 4.28 1.62
CA ILE A 81 -12.59 3.59 0.52
C ILE A 81 -13.36 3.78 -0.79
N ARG A 82 -14.68 3.57 -0.74
CA ARG A 82 -15.59 3.77 -1.86
C ARG A 82 -15.65 5.22 -2.34
N GLU A 83 -15.71 6.18 -1.42
CA GLU A 83 -15.63 7.62 -1.75
C GLU A 83 -14.29 7.95 -2.43
N ALA A 84 -13.17 7.49 -1.87
CA ALA A 84 -11.84 7.70 -2.44
C ALA A 84 -11.73 7.09 -3.84
N GLY A 85 -12.16 5.83 -4.00
CA GLY A 85 -12.11 5.08 -5.25
C GLY A 85 -13.03 5.62 -6.35
N ARG A 86 -14.05 6.42 -6.00
CA ARG A 86 -14.89 7.16 -6.95
C ARG A 86 -14.45 8.61 -7.16
N ASN A 87 -13.33 9.03 -6.57
CA ASN A 87 -12.87 10.42 -6.57
C ASN A 87 -13.88 11.42 -5.97
N GLU A 88 -14.65 11.00 -4.96
CA GLU A 88 -15.67 11.82 -4.28
C GLU A 88 -15.14 12.56 -3.04
N LEU A 89 -13.91 12.26 -2.61
CA LEU A 89 -13.26 12.99 -1.53
C LEU A 89 -12.84 14.40 -1.99
N PRO A 90 -13.09 15.46 -1.18
CA PRO A 90 -12.70 16.84 -1.52
C PRO A 90 -11.22 16.95 -1.82
N THR A 91 -10.80 17.60 -2.90
CA THR A 91 -9.37 17.76 -3.26
C THR A 91 -8.72 18.97 -2.60
N ASP A 92 -9.42 19.61 -1.66
CA ASP A 92 -8.99 20.73 -0.83
C ASP A 92 -8.89 20.30 0.65
N GLU A 93 -8.59 21.26 1.52
CA GLU A 93 -8.46 21.07 2.98
C GLU A 93 -7.56 19.87 3.35
N GLU A 94 -8.01 18.97 4.23
CA GLU A 94 -7.22 17.83 4.72
C GLU A 94 -6.83 16.87 3.59
N TRP A 95 -7.70 16.69 2.60
CA TRP A 95 -7.58 15.68 1.55
C TRP A 95 -6.79 16.15 0.33
N GLY A 96 -6.52 17.46 0.21
CA GLY A 96 -5.60 18.05 -0.77
C GLY A 96 -4.14 18.10 -0.30
N THR A 97 -3.88 17.88 0.99
CA THR A 97 -2.50 17.83 1.53
C THR A 97 -1.73 16.61 1.05
N ILE A 98 -0.41 16.58 1.25
CA ILE A 98 0.43 15.38 1.02
C ILE A 98 -0.11 14.18 1.80
N ASP A 99 -0.46 14.40 3.07
CA ASP A 99 -0.99 13.37 3.95
C ASP A 99 -2.36 12.87 3.50
N GLY A 100 -3.23 13.78 3.08
CA GLY A 100 -4.53 13.48 2.49
C GLY A 100 -4.43 12.65 1.20
N ARG A 101 -3.58 13.07 0.26
CA ARG A 101 -3.33 12.32 -0.98
C ARG A 101 -2.75 10.95 -0.69
N PHE A 102 -1.81 10.85 0.25
CA PHE A 102 -1.26 9.57 0.69
C PHE A 102 -2.32 8.66 1.33
N ALA A 103 -3.20 9.21 2.18
CA ALA A 103 -4.30 8.47 2.78
C ALA A 103 -5.28 7.91 1.73
N ARG A 104 -5.52 8.63 0.62
CA ARG A 104 -6.32 8.09 -0.50
C ARG A 104 -5.66 6.86 -1.13
N ILE A 105 -4.33 6.87 -1.30
CA ILE A 105 -3.58 5.72 -1.80
C ILE A 105 -3.73 4.53 -0.84
N LEU A 106 -3.60 4.76 0.47
CA LEU A 106 -3.81 3.72 1.48
C LEU A 106 -5.21 3.10 1.39
N LEU A 107 -6.24 3.93 1.25
CA LEU A 107 -7.61 3.47 1.12
C LEU A 107 -7.81 2.59 -0.13
N CYS A 108 -7.32 3.07 -1.28
CA CYS A 108 -7.58 2.47 -2.58
C CYS A 108 -6.72 1.24 -2.87
N ASP A 109 -5.47 1.17 -2.41
CA ASP A 109 -4.55 0.07 -2.72
C ASP A 109 -4.28 -0.86 -1.52
N GLN A 110 -4.37 -0.40 -0.28
CA GLN A 110 -4.03 -1.24 0.89
C GLN A 110 -5.28 -1.70 1.64
N LEU A 111 -6.05 -0.77 2.20
CA LEU A 111 -7.22 -1.10 3.02
C LEU A 111 -8.32 -1.76 2.19
N SER A 112 -8.46 -1.45 0.90
CA SER A 112 -9.37 -2.12 -0.03
C SER A 112 -9.12 -3.63 -0.11
N ARG A 113 -7.85 -4.05 -0.17
CA ARG A 113 -7.44 -5.46 -0.27
C ARG A 113 -7.81 -6.27 0.98
N ASN A 114 -7.76 -5.65 2.16
CA ASN A 114 -8.22 -6.24 3.41
C ASN A 114 -9.75 -6.20 3.54
N CYS A 115 -10.35 -5.03 3.36
CA CYS A 115 -11.79 -4.77 3.54
C CYS A 115 -12.65 -5.64 2.62
N PHE A 116 -12.21 -5.85 1.37
CA PHE A 116 -12.95 -6.56 0.34
C PHE A 116 -12.28 -7.88 -0.06
N ARG A 117 -11.46 -8.47 0.83
CA ARG A 117 -10.68 -9.68 0.55
C ARG A 117 -11.53 -10.77 -0.10
N GLY A 118 -11.00 -11.36 -1.17
CA GLY A 118 -11.66 -12.45 -1.90
C GLY A 118 -12.76 -11.99 -2.87
N THR A 119 -12.95 -10.67 -3.04
CA THR A 119 -13.89 -10.11 -4.02
C THR A 119 -13.15 -9.32 -5.11
N GLU A 120 -13.85 -8.97 -6.19
CA GLU A 120 -13.32 -8.08 -7.24
C GLU A 120 -13.10 -6.65 -6.73
N GLU A 121 -13.91 -6.20 -5.76
CA GLU A 121 -13.85 -4.85 -5.20
C GLU A 121 -12.51 -4.56 -4.50
N ALA A 122 -11.79 -5.58 -4.03
CA ALA A 122 -10.45 -5.47 -3.47
C ALA A 122 -9.41 -4.84 -4.41
N PHE A 123 -9.67 -4.87 -5.72
CA PHE A 123 -8.75 -4.37 -6.77
C PHE A 123 -9.41 -3.29 -7.63
N LEU A 124 -10.68 -2.96 -7.37
CA LEU A 124 -11.47 -2.05 -8.19
C LEU A 124 -10.90 -0.62 -8.23
N TYR A 125 -10.16 -0.24 -7.19
CA TYR A 125 -9.65 1.12 -7.00
C TYR A 125 -8.15 1.27 -7.28
N ASP A 126 -7.49 0.22 -7.78
CA ASP A 126 -6.05 0.22 -8.09
C ASP A 126 -5.67 1.37 -9.05
N GLY A 127 -6.54 1.72 -10.01
CA GLY A 127 -6.30 2.82 -10.96
C GLY A 127 -6.18 4.19 -10.27
N VAL A 128 -7.06 4.48 -9.31
CA VAL A 128 -7.02 5.75 -8.55
C VAL A 128 -5.75 5.84 -7.71
N ALA A 129 -5.36 4.74 -7.05
CA ALA A 129 -4.13 4.69 -6.29
C ALA A 129 -2.89 4.85 -7.18
N LEU A 130 -2.88 4.22 -8.36
CA LEU A 130 -1.78 4.30 -9.32
C LEU A 130 -1.56 5.73 -9.83
N ASP A 131 -2.63 6.42 -10.22
CA ASP A 131 -2.55 7.78 -10.75
C ASP A 131 -1.99 8.75 -9.69
N LEU A 132 -2.51 8.68 -8.46
CA LEU A 132 -2.00 9.49 -7.34
C LEU A 132 -0.56 9.13 -6.98
N ALA A 133 -0.21 7.84 -6.97
CA ALA A 133 1.15 7.40 -6.67
C ALA A 133 2.15 7.93 -7.72
N LYS A 134 1.78 7.94 -9.01
CA LYS A 134 2.61 8.53 -10.07
C LYS A 134 2.82 10.02 -9.87
N GLU A 135 1.74 10.77 -9.64
CA GLU A 135 1.80 12.21 -9.39
C GLU A 135 2.74 12.53 -8.23
N MET A 136 2.49 11.93 -7.06
CA MET A 136 3.30 12.15 -5.87
C MET A 136 4.76 11.69 -6.04
N SER A 137 5.02 10.63 -6.80
CA SER A 137 6.38 10.15 -7.06
C SER A 137 7.17 11.11 -7.94
N LEU A 138 6.53 11.65 -9.00
CA LEU A 138 7.14 12.64 -9.87
C LEU A 138 7.42 13.95 -9.11
N GLU A 139 6.50 14.38 -8.24
CA GLU A 139 6.72 15.51 -7.33
C GLU A 139 7.92 15.29 -6.41
N ALA A 140 8.01 14.11 -5.78
CA ALA A 140 9.12 13.74 -4.90
C ALA A 140 10.47 13.80 -5.61
N LEU A 141 10.53 13.28 -6.84
CA LEU A 141 11.75 13.21 -7.66
C LEU A 141 12.11 14.55 -8.31
N SER A 142 11.15 15.48 -8.43
CA SER A 142 11.42 16.81 -8.95
C SER A 142 12.36 17.60 -8.01
N SER A 143 13.40 18.22 -8.56
CA SER A 143 14.42 18.96 -7.81
C SER A 143 13.97 20.34 -7.32
N THR A 144 12.68 20.68 -7.45
CA THR A 144 12.22 22.07 -7.53
C THR A 144 11.35 22.56 -6.36
N THR A 145 11.04 21.77 -5.33
CA THR A 145 10.16 22.24 -4.25
C THR A 145 10.72 22.03 -2.84
N SER A 146 10.70 23.14 -2.09
CA SER A 146 11.38 23.34 -0.80
C SER A 146 10.44 23.74 0.35
N SER A 147 9.14 23.43 0.31
CA SER A 147 8.26 23.71 1.47
C SER A 147 7.46 22.53 2.04
N ASP A 148 7.00 21.55 1.25
CA ASP A 148 6.28 20.38 1.78
C ASP A 148 6.88 19.10 1.21
N LYS A 149 7.89 18.56 1.90
CA LYS A 149 8.56 17.35 1.44
C LYS A 149 7.72 16.13 1.82
N ILE A 150 7.37 15.32 0.83
CA ILE A 150 6.87 13.97 1.05
C ILE A 150 7.82 13.25 2.04
N PRO A 151 7.31 12.69 3.16
CA PRO A 151 8.14 11.93 4.08
C PRO A 151 8.85 10.78 3.35
N GLY A 152 10.15 10.59 3.59
CA GLY A 152 10.92 9.52 2.92
C GLY A 152 10.33 8.12 3.14
N MET A 153 9.65 7.91 4.27
CA MET A 153 8.94 6.67 4.58
C MET A 153 7.72 6.40 3.69
N TYR A 154 7.10 7.44 3.14
CA TYR A 154 5.99 7.25 2.20
C TYR A 154 6.45 6.60 0.90
N ALA A 155 7.73 6.72 0.54
CA ALA A 155 8.29 6.12 -0.68
C ALA A 155 8.00 4.62 -0.79
N TYR A 156 8.02 3.89 0.34
CA TYR A 156 7.69 2.46 0.33
C TYR A 156 6.26 2.19 -0.14
N ILE A 157 5.31 2.92 0.42
CA ILE A 157 3.89 2.68 0.16
C ILE A 157 3.47 3.27 -1.18
N LEU A 158 4.03 4.42 -1.57
CA LEU A 158 3.85 4.98 -2.91
C LEU A 158 4.41 4.05 -4.00
N ALA A 159 5.43 3.25 -3.69
CA ALA A 159 5.97 2.25 -4.60
C ALA A 159 5.04 1.04 -4.82
N LEU A 160 4.11 0.75 -3.89
CA LEU A 160 3.22 -0.42 -4.00
C LEU A 160 2.26 -0.33 -5.20
N PRO A 161 1.47 0.74 -5.40
CA PRO A 161 0.62 0.87 -6.60
C PRO A 161 1.43 0.80 -7.90
N LEU A 162 2.61 1.42 -7.94
CA LEU A 162 3.50 1.39 -9.11
C LEU A 162 3.95 -0.04 -9.44
N MET A 163 4.33 -0.81 -8.43
CA MET A 163 4.72 -2.23 -8.55
C MET A 163 3.53 -3.13 -8.92
N HIS A 164 2.31 -2.76 -8.53
CA HIS A 164 1.09 -3.49 -8.90
C HIS A 164 0.61 -3.19 -10.33
N SER A 165 1.20 -2.21 -11.01
CA SER A 165 0.87 -1.87 -12.40
C SER A 165 1.40 -2.93 -13.37
N GLU A 166 0.68 -3.14 -14.48
CA GLU A 166 1.16 -3.97 -15.60
C GLU A 166 1.91 -3.08 -16.63
N SER A 167 2.84 -2.24 -16.15
CA SER A 167 3.59 -1.25 -16.94
C SER A 167 5.06 -1.19 -16.52
N ILE A 168 5.99 -1.48 -17.44
CA ILE A 168 7.44 -1.44 -17.17
C ILE A 168 7.92 -0.05 -16.74
N PRO A 169 7.52 1.06 -17.40
CA PRO A 169 7.87 2.40 -16.93
C PRO A 169 7.44 2.71 -15.49
N ASP A 170 6.34 2.10 -15.01
CA ASP A 170 5.89 2.29 -13.63
C ASP A 170 6.84 1.59 -12.65
N HIS A 171 7.41 0.45 -13.04
CA HIS A 171 8.43 -0.25 -12.23
C HIS A 171 9.76 0.50 -12.21
N GLU A 172 10.13 1.18 -13.30
CA GLU A 172 11.31 2.06 -13.33
C GLU A 172 11.12 3.23 -12.36
N LEU A 173 9.95 3.90 -12.41
CA LEU A 173 9.58 4.96 -11.47
C LEU A 173 9.57 4.46 -10.02
N CYS A 174 9.11 3.24 -9.78
CA CYS A 174 9.11 2.58 -8.47
C CYS A 174 10.54 2.45 -7.91
N LEU A 175 11.51 2.02 -8.73
CA LEU A 175 12.92 1.91 -8.33
C LEU A 175 13.54 3.27 -8.03
N ASP A 176 13.26 4.28 -8.85
CA ASP A 176 13.75 5.64 -8.64
C ASP A 176 13.19 6.24 -7.34
N LEU A 177 11.90 6.04 -7.08
CA LEU A 177 11.24 6.49 -5.85
C LEU A 177 11.81 5.82 -4.60
N LEU A 178 11.99 4.50 -4.63
CA LEU A 178 12.58 3.76 -3.51
C LEU A 178 14.02 4.22 -3.23
N LYS A 179 14.78 4.56 -4.28
CA LYS A 179 16.15 5.08 -4.15
C LYS A 179 16.14 6.46 -3.50
N TRP A 180 15.27 7.34 -3.97
CA TRP A 180 15.03 8.66 -3.38
C TRP A 180 14.59 8.58 -1.91
N GLY A 181 13.73 7.61 -1.59
CA GLY A 181 13.22 7.35 -0.25
C GLY A 181 14.33 6.90 0.70
N LYS A 182 15.20 5.99 0.26
CA LYS A 182 16.36 5.52 1.03
C LYS A 182 17.29 6.66 1.46
N GLU A 183 17.53 7.64 0.60
CA GLU A 183 18.37 8.80 0.90
C GLU A 183 17.77 9.68 2.02
N ARG A 184 16.46 9.59 2.25
CA ARG A 184 15.69 10.43 3.20
C ARG A 184 15.19 9.66 4.42
N SER A 185 15.08 8.34 4.33
CA SER A 185 14.76 7.43 5.42
C SER A 185 15.77 6.29 5.41
N PRO A 186 16.90 6.43 6.15
CA PRO A 186 17.97 5.44 6.15
C PRO A 186 17.56 4.04 6.62
N ASN A 187 16.46 3.94 7.39
CA ASN A 187 15.93 2.68 7.90
C ASN A 187 14.96 2.00 6.94
N LEU A 188 14.60 2.65 5.83
CA LEU A 188 13.86 2.02 4.75
C LEU A 188 14.65 0.81 4.23
N ASN A 189 14.05 -0.38 4.27
CA ASN A 189 14.71 -1.61 3.81
C ASN A 189 14.78 -1.69 2.27
N TRP A 190 15.71 -0.91 1.72
CA TRP A 190 15.89 -0.75 0.28
C TRP A 190 16.14 -2.07 -0.45
N GLU A 191 17.01 -2.95 0.06
CA GLU A 191 17.35 -4.19 -0.65
C GLU A 191 16.16 -5.15 -0.73
N LEU A 192 15.38 -5.23 0.35
CA LEU A 192 14.16 -6.03 0.35
C LEU A 192 13.14 -5.47 -0.65
N ASN A 193 12.88 -4.16 -0.61
CA ASN A 193 11.89 -3.53 -1.48
C ASN A 193 12.29 -3.60 -2.96
N LYS A 194 13.55 -3.33 -3.28
CA LYS A 194 14.12 -3.51 -4.62
C LYS A 194 13.93 -4.95 -5.10
N GLY A 195 14.20 -5.94 -4.24
CA GLY A 195 14.00 -7.35 -4.55
C GLY A 195 12.57 -7.67 -4.99
N PHE A 196 11.57 -7.13 -4.28
CA PHE A 196 10.17 -7.29 -4.67
C PHE A 196 9.85 -6.64 -6.02
N VAL A 197 10.33 -5.42 -6.27
CA VAL A 197 10.08 -4.73 -7.55
C VAL A 197 10.69 -5.52 -8.71
N LEU A 198 11.93 -5.99 -8.57
CA LEU A 198 12.58 -6.81 -9.61
C LEU A 198 11.82 -8.11 -9.88
N GLN A 199 11.35 -8.79 -8.83
CA GLN A 199 10.55 -10.00 -8.99
C GLN A 199 9.23 -9.73 -9.73
N HIS A 200 8.57 -8.59 -9.48
CA HIS A 200 7.38 -8.18 -10.23
C HIS A 200 7.73 -7.85 -11.69
N THR A 201 8.83 -7.13 -11.92
CA THR A 201 9.34 -6.81 -13.27
C THR A 201 9.62 -8.05 -14.09
N GLU A 202 10.22 -9.09 -13.50
CA GLU A 202 10.52 -10.36 -14.19
C GLU A 202 9.25 -11.04 -14.71
N VAL A 203 8.19 -11.07 -13.90
CA VAL A 203 6.89 -11.63 -14.33
C VAL A 203 6.31 -10.80 -15.48
N LEU A 204 6.37 -9.48 -15.37
CA LEU A 204 5.87 -8.57 -16.39
C LEU A 204 6.67 -8.67 -17.70
N GLN A 205 7.99 -8.82 -17.63
CA GLN A 205 8.84 -9.05 -18.80
C GLN A 205 8.57 -10.40 -19.46
N LYS A 206 8.26 -11.44 -18.67
CA LYS A 206 7.98 -12.77 -19.17
C LYS A 206 6.62 -12.86 -19.88
N PHE A 207 5.56 -12.33 -19.26
CA PHE A 207 4.18 -12.53 -19.73
C PHE A 207 3.54 -11.27 -20.33
N GLY A 208 4.15 -10.10 -20.15
CA GLY A 208 3.55 -8.81 -20.52
C GLY A 208 2.42 -8.37 -19.59
N HIS A 209 2.06 -9.18 -18.59
CA HIS A 209 1.02 -8.91 -17.61
C HIS A 209 1.18 -9.84 -16.39
N TYR A 210 0.26 -9.75 -15.42
CA TYR A 210 0.20 -10.65 -14.26
C TYR A 210 -0.79 -11.81 -14.49
N PRO A 211 -0.32 -13.05 -14.71
CA PRO A 211 -1.21 -14.16 -15.07
C PRO A 211 -2.24 -14.52 -14.01
N HIS A 212 -1.91 -14.36 -12.72
CA HIS A 212 -2.84 -14.61 -11.61
C HIS A 212 -4.07 -13.68 -11.64
N ARG A 213 -4.01 -12.56 -12.38
CA ARG A 213 -5.13 -11.63 -12.56
C ARG A 213 -6.00 -11.93 -13.78
N ASN A 214 -5.68 -12.96 -14.56
CA ASN A 214 -6.35 -13.21 -15.85
C ASN A 214 -7.85 -13.37 -15.73
N SER A 215 -8.31 -14.25 -14.83
CA SER A 215 -9.75 -14.44 -14.59
C SER A 215 -10.46 -13.14 -14.22
N LYS A 216 -9.87 -12.34 -13.33
CA LYS A 216 -10.43 -11.06 -12.87
C LYS A 216 -10.45 -9.98 -13.96
N LYS A 217 -9.52 -10.04 -14.91
CA LYS A 217 -9.46 -9.14 -16.07
C LYS A 217 -10.15 -9.68 -17.32
N GLY A 218 -10.85 -10.81 -17.22
CA GLY A 218 -11.51 -11.46 -18.36
C GLY A 218 -10.55 -11.96 -19.43
N ARG A 219 -9.28 -12.24 -19.08
CA ARG A 219 -8.26 -12.79 -19.98
C ARG A 219 -8.26 -14.31 -19.89
N ALA A 220 -7.97 -14.97 -21.01
CA ALA A 220 -7.70 -16.40 -21.02
C ALA A 220 -6.29 -16.67 -20.49
N THR A 221 -6.13 -17.71 -19.66
CA THR A 221 -4.82 -18.17 -19.20
C THR A 221 -4.20 -19.10 -20.24
N THR A 222 -2.94 -18.86 -20.59
CA THR A 222 -2.20 -19.73 -21.52
C THR A 222 -1.64 -20.97 -20.81
N PRO A 223 -1.29 -22.05 -21.55
CA PRO A 223 -0.64 -23.20 -20.94
C PRO A 223 0.70 -22.87 -20.25
N GLU A 224 1.45 -21.88 -20.76
CA GLU A 224 2.70 -21.44 -20.14
C GLU A 224 2.44 -20.75 -18.79
N GLU A 225 1.43 -19.89 -18.76
CA GLU A 225 1.00 -19.18 -17.56
C GLU A 225 0.46 -20.15 -16.50
N GLU A 226 -0.34 -21.14 -16.90
CA GLU A 226 -0.86 -22.18 -16.00
C GLU A 226 0.28 -23.00 -15.39
N ASN A 227 1.24 -23.44 -16.20
CA ASN A 227 2.43 -24.14 -15.72
C ASN A 227 3.26 -23.28 -14.77
N TRP A 228 3.41 -21.99 -15.05
CA TRP A 228 4.12 -21.07 -14.17
C TRP A 228 3.38 -20.85 -12.84
N LEU A 229 2.06 -20.63 -12.87
CA LEU A 229 1.24 -20.44 -11.67
C LEU A 229 1.32 -21.65 -10.72
N ALA A 230 1.43 -22.86 -11.28
CA ALA A 230 1.59 -24.11 -10.53
C ALA A 230 3.04 -24.37 -10.06
N SER A 231 4.03 -23.62 -10.55
CA SER A 231 5.44 -23.88 -10.29
C SER A 231 5.91 -23.32 -8.92
N PRO A 232 7.03 -23.84 -8.38
CA PRO A 232 7.65 -23.28 -7.18
C PRO A 232 8.22 -21.87 -7.42
N ASP A 233 8.47 -21.49 -8.67
CA ASP A 233 8.98 -20.16 -9.06
C ASP A 233 7.90 -19.08 -8.99
N CYS A 234 6.61 -19.47 -8.94
CA CYS A 234 5.52 -18.52 -8.74
C CYS A 234 5.62 -17.91 -7.33
N PRO A 235 5.84 -16.59 -7.23
CA PRO A 235 6.11 -15.94 -5.96
C PRO A 235 4.86 -15.89 -5.08
N VAL A 236 5.08 -15.78 -3.77
CA VAL A 236 3.99 -15.82 -2.77
C VAL A 236 2.97 -14.70 -3.01
N TRP A 237 3.42 -13.50 -3.40
CA TRP A 237 2.52 -12.37 -3.66
C TRP A 237 1.56 -12.65 -4.83
N ALA A 238 1.98 -13.38 -5.86
CA ALA A 238 1.13 -13.75 -6.99
C ALA A 238 0.07 -14.80 -6.60
N LYS A 239 0.33 -15.58 -5.55
CA LYS A 239 -0.60 -16.57 -4.99
C LYS A 239 -1.60 -15.97 -3.99
N SER A 240 -1.28 -14.79 -3.44
CA SER A 240 -2.10 -14.10 -2.44
C SER A 240 -3.13 -13.12 -3.00
N GLN A 241 -3.12 -12.88 -4.31
CA GLN A 241 -3.97 -11.90 -4.99
C GLN A 241 -5.04 -12.54 -5.86
#